data_AF-A0A2D4YAA5-F1
#
_entry.id   AF-A0A2D4YAA5-F1
#
_cell.length_a   1.000
_cell.length_b   1.000
_cell.length_c   1.000
_cell.angle_alpha   90.00
_cell.angle_beta   90.00
_cell.angle_gamma   90.00
#
_symmetry.space_group_name_H-M   'P 1'
#
loop_
_entity.id
_entity.type
_entity.pdbx_description
1 polymer ?
#
loop_
_entity_poly.entity_id
_entity_poly.type
_entity_poly.pdbx_seq_one_letter_code
_entity_poly.pdbx_strand_id
1 'polypeptide(L)' 'TSKPQSKPDVTIANKILKVLAQENLSSRQLLLAINCTESQLIESLKVLIETRKIKITEANTYTLL' A
#
# COMPACT_ATOMS: atom_id res chain seq x y z
N THR A 1 24.69 14.59 -1.50
CA THR A 1 23.33 15.14 -1.66
C THR A 1 22.35 14.26 -0.91
N SER A 2 21.49 14.87 -0.11
CA SER A 2 20.71 14.26 0.96
C SER A 2 19.65 13.27 0.44
N LYS A 3 19.64 12.04 0.96
CA LYS A 3 18.46 11.14 0.91
C LYS A 3 17.44 11.68 1.91
N PRO A 4 16.21 12.06 1.52
CA PRO A 4 15.17 12.27 2.49
C PRO A 4 14.70 10.90 2.97
N GLN A 5 15.02 10.58 4.23
CA GLN A 5 14.34 9.54 4.99
C GLN A 5 12.83 9.82 4.92
N SER A 6 12.13 9.04 4.11
CA SER A 6 10.72 9.24 3.84
C SER A 6 9.96 8.58 4.98
N LYS A 7 9.31 9.37 5.83
CA LYS A 7 8.24 8.86 6.69
C LYS A 7 7.24 8.12 5.80
N PRO A 8 6.55 7.07 6.28
CA PRO A 8 5.46 6.48 5.51
C PRO A 8 4.48 7.61 5.23
N ASP A 9 4.42 8.01 3.97
CA ASP A 9 3.63 9.14 3.56
C ASP A 9 2.19 8.75 3.85
N VAL A 10 1.58 9.33 4.88
CA VAL A 10 0.19 9.02 5.30
C VAL A 10 -0.75 9.05 4.09
N THR A 11 -0.37 9.88 3.11
CA THR A 11 -0.95 9.98 1.78
C THR A 11 -1.00 8.66 1.01
N ILE A 12 0.06 7.85 0.99
CA ILE A 12 0.15 6.58 0.26
C ILE A 12 -0.72 5.52 0.93
N ALA A 13 -0.65 5.37 2.26
CA ALA A 13 -1.51 4.43 2.99
C ALA A 13 -3.00 4.70 2.73
N ASN A 14 -3.42 5.97 2.77
CA ASN A 14 -4.79 6.36 2.45
C ASN A 14 -5.16 6.10 0.98
N LYS A 15 -4.24 6.29 0.04
CA LYS A 15 -4.45 5.93 -1.37
C LYS A 15 -4.63 4.43 -1.56
N ILE A 16 -3.81 3.60 -0.89
CA ILE A 16 -3.97 2.14 -0.89
C ILE A 16 -5.37 1.76 -0.43
N LEU A 17 -5.82 2.29 0.70
CA LEU A 17 -7.16 1.99 1.24
C LEU A 17 -8.27 2.40 0.27
N LYS A 18 -8.16 3.57 -0.38
CA LYS A 18 -9.16 4.02 -1.37
C LYS A 18 -9.25 3.11 -2.58
N VAL A 19 -8.11 2.65 -3.10
CA VAL A 19 -8.11 1.77 -4.27
C VAL A 19 -8.60 0.36 -3.89
N LEU A 20 -8.16 -0.15 -2.75
CA LEU A 20 -8.63 -1.44 -2.23
C LEU A 20 -10.11 -1.45 -1.81
N ALA A 21 -10.71 -0.28 -1.59
CA ALA A 21 -12.16 -0.15 -1.39
C ALA A 21 -12.97 -0.43 -2.66
N GLN A 22 -12.35 -0.35 -3.84
CA GLN A 22 -13.01 -0.61 -5.11
C GLN A 22 -12.78 -2.04 -5.59
N GLU A 23 -11.55 -2.53 -5.49
CA GLU A 23 -11.17 -3.88 -5.94
C GLU A 23 -9.92 -4.40 -5.23
N ASN A 24 -9.75 -5.72 -5.25
CA ASN A 24 -8.57 -6.36 -4.67
C ASN A 24 -7.39 -6.28 -5.64
N LEU A 25 -6.30 -5.62 -5.22
CA LEU A 25 -5.14 -5.39 -6.08
C LEU A 25 -3.88 -6.07 -5.55
N SER A 26 -3.04 -6.54 -6.47
CA SER A 26 -1.67 -7.00 -6.18
C SER A 26 -0.72 -5.82 -5.93
N SER A 27 0.46 -6.10 -5.37
CA SER A 27 1.51 -5.08 -5.17
C SER A 27 1.85 -4.34 -6.47
N ARG A 28 1.89 -5.04 -7.62
CA ARG A 28 2.17 -4.43 -8.93
C ARG A 28 1.07 -3.49 -9.38
N GLN A 29 -0.20 -3.87 -9.19
CA GLN A 29 -1.33 -3.02 -9.55
C GLN A 29 -1.40 -1.78 -8.64
N LEU A 30 -1.10 -1.94 -7.34
CA LEU A 30 -1.03 -0.81 -6.41
C LEU A 30 0.09 0.18 -6.80
N LEU A 31 1.25 -0.30 -7.24
CA LEU A 31 2.32 0.58 -7.76
C LEU A 31 1.84 1.43 -8.93
N LEU A 32 1.14 0.82 -9.89
CA LEU A 32 0.63 1.50 -11.07
C LEU A 32 -0.50 2.46 -10.74
N ALA A 33 -1.45 2.06 -9.89
CA ALA A 33 -2.62 2.86 -9.54
C ALA A 33 -2.27 4.09 -8.68
N ILE A 34 -1.30 3.96 -7.78
CA ILE A 34 -0.95 5.00 -6.80
C ILE A 34 0.20 5.88 -7.31
N ASN A 35 0.96 5.39 -8.29
CA ASN A 35 2.16 6.02 -8.83
C ASN A 35 3.17 6.36 -7.72
N CYS A 36 3.63 5.32 -7.02
CA CYS A 36 4.60 5.43 -5.92
C CYS A 36 5.79 4.49 -6.12
N THR A 37 6.84 4.68 -5.33
CA THR A 37 8.00 3.77 -5.35
C THR A 37 7.70 2.47 -4.60
N GLU A 38 8.41 1.40 -4.97
CA GLU A 38 8.30 0.11 -4.30
C GLU A 38 8.56 0.19 -2.80
N SER A 39 9.60 0.94 -2.38
CA SER A 39 9.91 1.10 -0.96
C SER A 39 8.77 1.76 -0.18
N GLN A 40 8.18 2.82 -0.71
CA GLN A 40 7.06 3.52 -0.07
C GLN A 40 5.80 2.65 0.00
N LEU A 41 5.54 1.87 -1.05
CA LEU A 41 4.41 0.94 -1.07
C LEU A 41 4.60 -0.14 -0.01
N ILE A 42 5.76 -0.78 0.05
CA ILE A 42 6.06 -1.85 1.00
C ILE A 42 5.94 -1.35 2.43
N GLU A 43 6.48 -0.17 2.75
CA GLU A 43 6.38 0.43 4.08
C GLU A 43 4.92 0.67 4.47
N SER A 44 4.13 1.25 3.55
CA SER A 44 2.71 1.51 3.78
C SER A 44 1.89 0.22 3.94
N LEU A 45 2.15 -0.80 3.11
CA LEU A 45 1.49 -2.10 3.20
C LEU A 45 1.78 -2.79 4.54
N LYS A 46 3.03 -2.76 5.02
CA LYS A 46 3.39 -3.31 6.33
C LYS A 46 2.59 -2.66 7.45
N VAL A 47 2.54 -1.33 7.49
CA VAL A 47 1.76 -0.59 8.50
C VAL A 47 0.28 -0.94 8.42
N LEU A 48 -0.29 -1.03 7.21
CA LEU A 48 -1.71 -1.36 7.04
C LEU A 48 -2.05 -2.81 7.44
N ILE A 49 -1.12 -3.76 7.25
CA ILE A 49 -1.28 -5.14 7.72
C ILE A 49 -1.15 -5.21 9.24
N GLU A 50 -0.13 -4.56 9.81
CA GLU A 50 0.10 -4.50 11.26
C GLU A 50 -1.08 -3.86 12.01
N THR A 51 -1.65 -2.78 11.45
CA THR A 51 -2.84 -2.11 11.98
C THR A 51 -4.16 -2.79 11.61
N ARG A 52 -4.10 -3.98 10.98
CA ARG A 52 -5.26 -4.79 10.55
C ARG A 52 -6.28 -4.01 9.73
N LYS A 53 -5.82 -3.12 8.86
CA LYS A 53 -6.65 -2.40 7.88
C LYS A 53 -6.82 -3.18 6.60
N ILE A 54 -5.82 -4.00 6.25
CA ILE A 54 -5.83 -4.84 5.04
C ILE A 54 -5.32 -6.25 5.36
N LYS A 55 -5.64 -7.21 4.49
CA LYS A 55 -5.06 -8.56 4.51
C LYS A 55 -4.67 -9.00 3.10
N ILE A 56 -3.79 -10.01 3.04
CA ILE A 56 -3.45 -10.71 1.79
C ILE A 56 -4.49 -11.81 1.57
N THR A 57 -5.02 -11.91 0.36
CA THR A 57 -5.94 -12.96 -0.08
C THR A 57 -5.18 -14.17 -0.61
N GLU A 58 -5.89 -15.29 -0.81
CA GLU A 58 -5.31 -16.51 -1.42
C GLU A 58 -4.80 -16.27 -2.85
N ALA A 59 -5.32 -15.25 -3.54
CA ALA A 59 -4.89 -14.84 -4.87
C ALA A 59 -3.65 -13.92 -4.87
N ASN A 60 -2.97 -13.75 -3.73
CA ASN A 60 -1.82 -12.86 -3.55
C ASN A 60 -2.14 -11.38 -3.90
N THR A 61 -3.38 -10.97 -3.64
CA THR A 61 -3.83 -9.58 -3.71
C THR A 61 -4.15 -9.06 -2.32
N TYR A 62 -4.18 -7.75 -2.15
CA TYR A 62 -4.61 -7.13 -0.89
C TYR A 62 -6.11 -6.83 -0.97
N THR A 63 -6.80 -6.97 0.17
CA THR A 63 -8.18 -6.55 0.37
C THR A 63 -8.30 -5.77 1.67
N LEU A 64 -9.28 -4.88 1.75
CA LEU A 64 -9.68 -4.30 3.03
C LEU A 64 -10.23 -5.38 3.98
N LEU A 65 -10.04 -5.15 5.28
CA LEU A 65 -10.65 -5.92 6.37
C LEU A 65 -11.97 -5.30 6.82
#